data_AF-A0A077KNJ4-F1
#
_entry.id   AF-A0A077KNJ4-F1
#
_cell.length_a   1.000
_cell.length_b   1.000
_cell.length_c   1.000
_cell.angle_alpha   90.00
_cell.angle_beta   90.00
_cell.angle_gamma   90.00
#
_symmetry.space_group_name_H-M   'P 1'
#
loop_
_entity.id
_entity.type
_entity.pdbx_description
1 polymer ?
#
loop_
_entity_poly.entity_id
_entity_poly.type
_entity_poly.pdbx_seq_one_letter_code
_entity_poly.pdbx_strand_id
1 'polypeptide(L)'
;MNEFKTDEIKKMVSEKIKEIKGDTPYSKVSERCNVTAARISDVANNKIDCQLSTFIEIATGLRIHPKELFDIVFDFEEYYSELDK
;
A
#
# COMPACT_ATOMS: atom_id res chain seq x y z
N MET A 1 7.08 20.14 -12.93
CA MET A 1 6.07 19.91 -11.90
C MET A 1 5.41 18.61 -12.27
N ASN A 2 5.42 17.60 -11.40
CA ASN A 2 4.75 16.34 -11.72
C ASN A 2 3.25 16.61 -11.58
N GLU A 3 2.55 16.72 -12.71
CA GLU A 3 1.11 16.95 -12.79
C GLU A 3 0.32 15.81 -12.13
N PHE A 4 0.95 14.63 -12.02
CA PHE A 4 0.36 13.46 -11.41
C PHE A 4 0.66 13.30 -9.91
N LYS A 5 -0.38 13.00 -9.11
CA LYS A 5 -0.28 12.73 -7.66
C LYS A 5 0.19 11.29 -7.35
N THR A 6 0.95 10.68 -8.25
CA THR A 6 1.39 9.27 -8.16
C THR A 6 2.11 8.95 -6.84
N ASP A 7 3.05 9.80 -6.42
CA ASP A 7 3.82 9.56 -5.20
C ASP A 7 2.96 9.68 -3.92
N GLU A 8 1.97 10.58 -3.95
CA GLU A 8 1.00 10.74 -2.87
C GLU A 8 0.09 9.52 -2.75
N ILE A 9 -0.48 9.05 -3.86
CA ILE A 9 -1.33 7.85 -3.90
C ILE A 9 -0.55 6.62 -3.43
N LYS A 10 0.70 6.44 -3.89
CA LYS A 10 1.57 5.33 -3.45
C LYS A 10 1.87 5.39 -1.95
N LYS A 11 2.09 6.60 -1.41
CA LYS A 11 2.30 6.80 0.02
C LYS A 11 1.05 6.42 0.82
N MET A 12 -0.15 6.80 0.37
CA MET A 12 -1.40 6.43 1.03
C MET A 12 -1.61 4.92 1.06
N VAL A 13 -1.33 4.21 -0.04
CA VAL A 13 -1.38 2.73 -0.06
C VAL A 13 -0.37 2.12 0.93
N SER A 14 0.84 2.68 1.01
CA SER A 14 1.87 2.25 1.96
C SER A 14 1.44 2.46 3.41
N GLU A 15 0.78 3.58 3.71
CA GLU A 15 0.21 3.89 5.02
C GLU A 15 -0.97 2.96 5.35
N LYS A 16 -1.82 2.62 4.38
CA LYS A 16 -2.92 1.68 4.56
C LYS A 16 -2.44 0.28 4.96
N ILE A 17 -1.30 -0.18 4.40
CA ILE A 17 -0.65 -1.43 4.82
C ILE A 17 -0.24 -1.37 6.30
N LYS A 18 0.32 -0.23 6.77
CA LYS A 18 0.69 -0.06 8.18
C LYS A 18 -0.52 -0.05 9.10
N GLU A 19 -1.56 0.67 8.71
CA GLU A 19 -2.82 0.79 9.44
C GLU A 19 -3.44 -0.59 9.67
N ILE A 20 -3.64 -1.36 8.59
CA ILE A 20 -4.27 -2.70 8.67
C ILE A 20 -3.39 -3.68 9.44
N LYS A 21 -2.07 -3.60 9.30
CA LYS A 21 -1.15 -4.43 10.08
C LYS A 21 -1.33 -4.20 11.59
N GLY A 22 -1.63 -2.96 12.00
CA GLY A 22 -1.74 -2.56 13.40
C GLY A 22 -0.47 -2.93 14.18
N ASP A 23 -0.62 -3.62 15.30
CA ASP A 23 0.50 -4.07 16.14
C ASP A 23 1.17 -5.37 15.66
N THR A 24 0.63 -6.01 14.62
CA THR A 24 1.19 -7.28 14.09
C THR A 24 2.63 -7.06 13.61
N PRO A 25 3.63 -7.80 14.11
CA PRO A 25 5.00 -7.67 13.61
C PRO A 25 5.10 -8.07 12.13
N TYR A 26 5.94 -7.40 11.34
CA TYR A 26 6.13 -7.75 9.92
C TYR A 26 6.59 -9.21 9.72
N SER A 27 7.33 -9.77 10.69
CA SER A 27 7.71 -11.18 10.70
C SER A 27 6.50 -12.11 10.66
N LYS A 28 5.44 -11.80 11.43
CA LYS A 28 4.19 -12.57 11.46
C LYS A 28 3.40 -12.49 10.15
N VAL A 29 3.50 -11.38 9.44
CA VAL A 29 2.94 -11.26 8.08
C VAL A 29 3.75 -12.12 7.10
N SER A 30 5.08 -12.05 7.15
CA SER A 30 5.97 -12.80 6.25
C SER A 30 5.95 -14.31 6.47
N GLU A 31 5.60 -14.80 7.66
CA GLU A 31 5.39 -16.24 7.92
C GLU A 31 4.22 -16.81 7.09
N ARG A 32 3.41 -15.96 6.45
CA ARG A 32 2.12 -16.30 5.84
C ARG A 32 2.03 -15.94 4.36
N CYS A 33 3.12 -15.46 3.75
CA CYS A 33 3.22 -15.08 2.34
C CYS A 33 4.66 -15.20 1.83
N ASN A 34 4.87 -15.03 0.53
CA ASN A 34 6.19 -15.15 -0.12
C ASN A 34 6.97 -13.83 -0.16
N VAL A 35 6.87 -13.00 0.88
CA VAL A 35 7.56 -11.70 0.98
C VAL A 35 8.26 -11.59 2.33
N THR A 36 9.51 -11.14 2.33
CA THR A 36 10.30 -11.00 3.56
C THR A 36 9.81 -9.85 4.43
N ALA A 37 9.93 -9.98 5.76
CA ALA A 37 9.55 -8.92 6.70
C ALA A 37 10.21 -7.56 6.38
N ALA A 38 11.48 -7.57 5.97
CA ALA A 38 12.21 -6.37 5.54
C ALA A 38 11.55 -5.70 4.33
N ARG A 39 11.19 -6.49 3.30
CA ARG A 39 10.51 -5.97 2.10
C ARG A 39 9.11 -5.44 2.41
N ILE A 40 8.35 -6.11 3.28
CA ILE A 40 7.04 -5.60 3.74
C ILE A 40 7.24 -4.26 4.46
N SER A 41 8.23 -4.16 5.34
CA SER A 41 8.56 -2.91 6.04
C SER A 41 8.95 -1.80 5.07
N ASP A 42 9.79 -2.07 4.06
CA ASP A 42 10.20 -1.05 3.09
C ASP A 42 9.03 -0.54 2.25
N VAL A 43 8.13 -1.44 1.83
CA VAL A 43 6.85 -1.07 1.18
C VAL A 43 6.01 -0.20 2.11
N ALA A 44 5.74 -0.66 3.33
CA ALA A 44 4.89 0.03 4.29
C ALA A 44 5.45 1.42 4.68
N ASN A 45 6.76 1.61 4.57
CA ASN A 45 7.44 2.89 4.76
C ASN A 45 7.64 3.72 3.48
N ASN A 46 7.03 3.33 2.36
CA ASN A 46 7.16 3.97 1.06
C ASN A 46 8.62 4.16 0.61
N LYS A 47 9.53 3.26 1.03
CA LYS A 47 10.94 3.26 0.64
C LYS A 47 11.16 2.57 -0.70
N ILE A 48 10.29 1.63 -1.03
CA ILE A 48 10.25 0.95 -2.32
C ILE A 48 8.81 0.90 -2.82
N ASP A 49 8.66 0.79 -4.14
CA ASP A 49 7.35 0.69 -4.76
C ASP A 49 6.66 -0.65 -4.42
N CYS A 50 5.35 -0.59 -4.19
CA CYS A 50 4.54 -1.78 -3.95
C CYS A 50 4.11 -2.39 -5.28
N GLN A 51 4.91 -3.29 -5.83
CA GLN A 51 4.53 -4.04 -7.03
C GLN A 51 3.30 -4.93 -6.77
N LEU A 52 2.44 -5.11 -7.79
CA LEU A 52 1.19 -5.87 -7.67
C LEU A 52 1.35 -7.27 -7.05
N SER A 53 2.43 -8.00 -7.39
CA SER A 53 2.72 -9.29 -6.78
C SER A 53 2.99 -9.18 -5.27
N THR A 54 3.80 -8.19 -4.87
CA THR A 54 4.09 -7.91 -3.45
C THR A 54 2.83 -7.45 -2.72
N PHE A 55 1.99 -6.65 -3.37
CA PHE A 55 0.71 -6.20 -2.84
C PHE A 55 -0.24 -7.37 -2.51
N ILE A 56 -0.41 -8.30 -3.46
CA ILE A 56 -1.25 -9.50 -3.28
C ILE A 56 -0.70 -10.42 -2.18
N GLU A 57 0.63 -10.61 -2.13
CA GLU A 57 1.28 -11.41 -1.09
C GLU A 57 1.14 -10.77 0.30
N ILE A 58 1.25 -9.44 0.42
CA ILE A 58 1.01 -8.73 1.69
C ILE A 58 -0.44 -8.90 2.14
N ALA A 59 -1.42 -8.72 1.25
CA ALA A 59 -2.84 -8.96 1.57
C ALA A 59 -3.09 -10.40 2.02
N THR A 60 -2.45 -11.37 1.35
CA THR A 60 -2.47 -12.78 1.74
C THR A 60 -1.92 -12.96 3.15
N GLY A 61 -0.74 -12.42 3.45
CA GLY A 61 -0.11 -12.50 4.78
C GLY A 61 -0.96 -11.88 5.90
N LEU A 62 -1.67 -10.79 5.59
CA LEU A 62 -2.61 -10.10 6.48
C LEU A 62 -3.99 -10.77 6.57
N ARG A 63 -4.28 -11.77 5.73
CA ARG A 63 -5.58 -12.49 5.66
C ARG A 63 -6.76 -11.57 5.34
N ILE A 64 -6.55 -10.65 4.41
CA ILE A 64 -7.57 -9.72 3.93
C ILE A 64 -7.73 -9.80 2.41
N HIS A 65 -8.85 -9.28 1.91
CA HIS A 65 -9.01 -9.07 0.47
C HIS A 65 -8.07 -7.94 0.01
N PRO A 66 -7.38 -8.04 -1.15
CA PRO A 66 -6.44 -7.01 -1.60
C PRO A 66 -7.07 -5.60 -1.76
N LYS A 67 -8.37 -5.53 -2.06
CA LYS A 67 -9.12 -4.25 -2.11
C LYS A 67 -9.00 -3.41 -0.83
N GLU A 68 -8.89 -4.06 0.34
CA GLU A 68 -8.81 -3.36 1.63
C GLU A 68 -7.50 -2.56 1.75
N LEU A 69 -6.42 -3.00 1.09
CA LEU A 69 -5.18 -2.24 0.99
C LEU A 69 -5.28 -1.05 0.02
N PHE A 70 -6.24 -1.08 -0.90
CA PHE A 70 -6.53 0.02 -1.85
C PHE A 70 -7.64 0.96 -1.35
N ASP A 71 -8.26 0.67 -0.20
CA ASP A 71 -9.28 1.52 0.41
C ASP A 71 -8.61 2.73 1.08
N ILE A 72 -8.17 3.67 0.24
CA ILE A 72 -7.47 4.90 0.62
C ILE A 72 -8.42 6.09 0.57
N VAL A 73 -8.23 7.03 1.49
CA VAL A 73 -8.99 8.28 1.54
C VAL A 73 -8.31 9.30 0.61
N PHE A 74 -8.54 9.15 -0.71
CA PHE A 74 -8.07 10.07 -1.75
C PHE A 74 -9.25 10.48 -2.62
N ASP A 75 -9.46 11.79 -2.80
CA ASP A 75 -10.53 12.31 -3.64
C ASP A 75 -10.11 12.27 -5.12
N PHE A 76 -10.44 11.16 -5.79
CA PHE A 76 -10.17 10.99 -7.20
C PHE A 76 -11.03 11.90 -8.09
N GLU A 77 -12.26 12.23 -7.66
CA GLU A 77 -13.16 13.08 -8.43
C GLU A 77 -12.62 14.51 -8.49
N GLU A 78 -12.21 15.07 -7.33
CA GLU A 78 -11.55 16.37 -7.28
C GLU A 78 -10.25 16.34 -8.10
N TYR A 79 -9.41 15.32 -7.90
CA TYR A 79 -8.14 15.21 -8.61
C TYR A 79 -8.31 15.17 -10.13
N TYR A 80 -9.24 14.39 -10.66
CA TYR A 80 -9.50 14.36 -12.10
C TYR A 80 -10.11 15.67 -12.61
N SER A 81 -10.98 16.31 -11.82
CA SER A 81 -11.50 17.63 -12.16
C SER A 81 -10.40 18.71 -12.22
N GLU A 82 -9.30 18.56 -11.49
CA GLU A 82 -8.13 19.44 -11.58
C GLU A 82 -7.29 19.20 -12.83
N LEU A 83 -7.15 17.95 -13.26
CA LEU A 83 -6.39 17.56 -14.45
C LEU A 83 -7.08 17.92 -15.76
N ASP A 84 -8.41 17.84 -15.80
CA ASP A 84 -9.20 18.10 -17.00
C ASP A 84 -9.49 19.61 -17.23
N LYS A 85 -8.93 20.50 -16.42
CA LYS A 85 -9.03 21.97 -16.54
C LYS A 85 -7.99 22.55 -17.48
#